data_AF-A0A2U1QQL8-F1
#
_entry.id   AF-A0A2U1QQL8-F1
#
_cell.length_a   1.000
_cell.length_b   1.000
_cell.length_c   1.000
_cell.angle_alpha   90.00
_cell.angle_beta   90.00
_cell.angle_gamma   90.00
#
_symmetry.space_group_name_H-M   'P 1'
#
loop_
_entity.id
_entity.type
_entity.pdbx_description
1 polymer ?
#
loop_
_entity_poly.entity_id
_entity_poly.type
_entity_poly.pdbx_seq_one_letter_code
_entity_poly.pdbx_strand_id
1 'polypeptide(L)'
;MNSFFTPKEALLKLEHFCAYQERCHAEVVAKLYSLKMTSDEIDLIVVQLIESNFLNEERFACSFARGKHRIKFWGKIRITNELKARQISPANIT
;
A
#
# COMPACT_ATOMS: atom_id res chain seq x y z
N MET A 1 22.57 11.58 -4.00
CA MET A 1 22.92 10.28 -4.60
C MET A 1 21.71 9.79 -5.38
N ASN A 2 21.80 9.71 -6.72
CA ASN A 2 20.80 9.02 -7.53
C ASN A 2 21.12 7.51 -7.43
N SER A 3 20.57 6.84 -6.42
CA SER A 3 20.63 5.38 -6.36
C SER A 3 19.57 4.84 -7.30
N PHE A 4 20.01 4.33 -8.45
CA PHE A 4 19.21 3.40 -9.24
C PHE A 4 19.09 2.12 -8.41
N PHE A 5 17.86 1.73 -8.11
CA PHE A 5 17.61 0.46 -7.42
C PHE A 5 17.45 -0.64 -8.46
N THR A 6 17.98 -1.81 -8.18
CA THR A 6 17.59 -3.01 -8.93
C THR A 6 16.20 -3.48 -8.49
N PRO A 7 15.45 -4.24 -9.32
CA PRO A 7 14.14 -4.77 -8.92
C PRO A 7 14.20 -5.58 -7.62
N LYS A 8 15.29 -6.33 -7.39
CA LYS A 8 15.50 -7.12 -6.16
C LYS A 8 15.70 -6.24 -4.93
N GLU A 9 16.48 -5.17 -5.04
CA GLU A 9 16.67 -4.23 -3.93
C GLU A 9 15.39 -3.44 -3.64
N ALA A 10 14.64 -3.07 -4.69
CA ALA A 10 13.35 -2.43 -4.55
C ALA A 10 12.35 -3.36 -3.85
N LEU A 11 12.28 -4.64 -4.24
CA LEU A 11 11.44 -5.64 -3.59
C LEU A 11 11.74 -5.74 -2.10
N LEU A 12 12.98 -6.00 -1.71
CA LEU A 12 13.38 -6.08 -0.28
C LEU A 12 13.00 -4.81 0.48
N LYS A 13 13.22 -3.64 -0.13
CA LYS A 13 12.85 -2.36 0.48
C LYS A 13 11.34 -2.23 0.67
N LEU A 14 10.54 -2.72 -0.27
CA LEU A 14 9.09 -2.67 -0.21
C LEU A 14 8.51 -3.72 0.76
N GLU A 15 9.13 -4.89 0.88
CA GLU A 15 8.80 -5.88 1.90
C GLU A 15 8.95 -5.28 3.30
N HIS A 16 10.11 -4.66 3.58
CA HIS A 16 10.33 -3.94 4.83
C HIS A 16 9.34 -2.79 5.03
N PHE A 17 9.00 -2.06 3.97
CA PHE A 17 8.04 -0.95 4.03
C PHE A 17 6.62 -1.40 4.37
N CYS A 18 6.18 -2.55 3.86
CA CYS A 18 4.88 -3.16 4.13
C CYS A 18 4.86 -3.89 5.48
N ALA A 19 5.97 -4.51 5.89
CA ALA A 19 6.10 -5.15 7.19
C ALA A 19 6.07 -4.15 8.35
N TYR A 20 6.61 -2.94 8.14
CA TYR A 20 6.58 -1.89 9.16
C TYR A 20 5.16 -1.34 9.42
N GLN A 21 4.36 -1.23 8.38
CA GLN A 21 2.98 -0.74 8.47
C GLN A 21 2.20 -1.21 7.25
N GLU A 22 0.94 -1.60 7.44
CA GLU A 22 0.02 -1.88 6.33
C GLU A 22 0.01 -0.73 5.31
N ARG A 23 0.14 -1.09 4.04
CA ARG A 23 0.12 -0.17 2.90
C ARG A 23 -0.99 -0.54 1.94
N CYS A 24 -1.55 0.48 1.29
CA CYS A 24 -2.40 0.25 0.14
C CYS A 24 -1.59 0.17 -1.15
N HIS A 25 -2.21 -0.39 -2.19
CA HIS A 25 -1.60 -0.56 -3.50
C HIS A 25 -1.08 0.78 -4.07
N ALA A 26 -1.88 1.84 -3.96
CA ALA A 26 -1.50 3.18 -4.42
C ALA A 26 -0.23 3.73 -3.72
N GLU A 27 -0.06 3.47 -2.41
CA GLU A 27 1.14 3.89 -1.68
C GLU A 27 2.39 3.11 -2.12
N VAL A 28 2.25 1.80 -2.37
CA VAL A 28 3.35 0.95 -2.85
C VAL A 28 3.78 1.37 -4.25
N VAL A 29 2.82 1.56 -5.17
CA VAL A 29 3.08 2.01 -6.53
C VAL A 29 3.74 3.40 -6.54
N ALA A 30 3.21 4.35 -5.78
CA ALA A 30 3.83 5.68 -5.65
C ALA A 30 5.26 5.60 -5.09
N LYS A 31 5.51 4.68 -4.14
CA LYS A 31 6.83 4.45 -3.60
C LYS A 31 7.79 3.91 -4.66
N LEU A 32 7.37 2.95 -5.47
CA LEU A 32 8.20 2.39 -6.54
C LEU A 32 8.49 3.40 -7.66
N TYR A 33 7.52 4.25 -8.02
CA TYR A 33 7.77 5.38 -8.92
C TYR A 33 8.81 6.36 -8.34
N SER A 34 8.78 6.62 -7.02
CA SER A 34 9.81 7.45 -6.37
C SER A 34 11.21 6.80 -6.39
N LEU A 35 11.28 5.47 -6.55
CA LEU A 35 12.51 4.71 -6.75
C LEU A 35 12.95 4.65 -8.22
N LYS A 36 12.23 5.35 -9.12
CA LYS A 36 12.48 5.40 -10.57
C LYS A 36 12.38 4.04 -11.27
N MET A 37 11.51 3.16 -10.78
CA MET A 37 11.20 1.88 -11.44
C MET A 37 10.30 2.10 -12.66
N THR A 38 10.43 1.23 -13.64
CA THR A 38 9.56 1.18 -14.83
C THR A 38 8.22 0.53 -14.50
N SER A 39 7.20 0.72 -15.35
CA SER A 39 5.87 0.13 -15.13
C SER A 39 5.93 -1.39 -15.01
N ASP A 40 6.70 -2.06 -15.88
CA ASP A 40 6.82 -3.51 -15.90
C ASP A 40 7.47 -4.05 -14.61
N GLU A 41 8.48 -3.34 -14.10
CA GLU A 41 9.13 -3.69 -12.82
C GLU A 41 8.19 -3.46 -11.63
N ILE A 42 7.40 -2.38 -11.66
CA ILE A 42 6.41 -2.08 -10.63
C ILE A 42 5.39 -3.21 -10.54
N ASP A 43 4.80 -3.59 -11.66
CA ASP A 43 3.77 -4.63 -11.71
C ASP A 43 4.32 -5.96 -11.20
N LEU A 44 5.54 -6.33 -11.61
CA LEU A 44 6.21 -7.54 -11.15
C LEU A 44 6.44 -7.54 -9.63
N ILE A 45 6.97 -6.45 -9.08
CA ILE A 45 7.23 -6.33 -7.64
C ILE A 45 5.91 -6.37 -6.85
N VAL A 46 4.88 -5.69 -7.34
CA VAL A 46 3.58 -5.64 -6.68
C VAL A 46 2.92 -7.02 -6.64
N VAL A 47 2.97 -7.78 -7.74
CA VAL A 47 2.48 -9.17 -7.76
C VAL A 47 3.22 -10.01 -6.72
N GLN A 48 4.56 -9.92 -6.66
CA GLN A 48 5.35 -10.67 -5.67
C GLN A 48 5.00 -10.31 -4.22
N LEU A 49 4.74 -9.04 -3.93
CA LEU A 49 4.32 -8.59 -2.60
C LEU A 49 2.93 -9.10 -2.22
N ILE A 50 2.02 -9.22 -3.19
CA ILE A 50 0.68 -9.78 -2.97
C ILE A 50 0.76 -11.29 -2.76
N GLU A 51 1.48 -12.01 -3.61
CA GLU A 51 1.66 -13.47 -3.50
C GLU A 51 2.33 -13.85 -2.18
N SER A 52 3.31 -13.05 -1.74
CA SER A 52 3.98 -13.22 -0.44
C SER A 52 3.19 -12.63 0.73
N ASN A 53 1.97 -12.14 0.50
CA ASN A 53 1.04 -11.55 1.48
C ASN A 53 1.59 -10.34 2.27
N PHE A 54 2.63 -9.67 1.77
CA PHE A 54 3.11 -8.39 2.31
C PHE A 54 2.14 -7.25 1.96
N LEU A 55 1.54 -7.29 0.77
CA LEU A 55 0.55 -6.30 0.34
C LEU A 55 -0.84 -6.92 0.32
N ASN A 56 -1.72 -6.43 1.19
CA ASN A 56 -3.11 -6.92 1.30
C ASN A 56 -4.06 -5.74 1.53
N GLU A 57 -4.92 -5.47 0.55
CA GLU A 57 -5.77 -4.28 0.54
C GLU A 57 -6.90 -4.35 1.59
N GLU A 58 -7.46 -5.53 1.83
CA GLU A 58 -8.48 -5.74 2.86
C GLU A 58 -7.90 -5.49 4.25
N ARG A 59 -6.71 -6.04 4.51
CA ARG A 59 -5.98 -5.84 5.78
C ARG A 59 -5.66 -4.36 6.01
N PHE A 60 -5.24 -3.65 4.97
CA PHE A 60 -5.05 -2.20 5.03
C PHE A 60 -6.35 -1.47 5.38
N ALA A 61 -7.45 -1.75 4.69
CA ALA A 61 -8.73 -1.07 4.90
C ALA A 61 -9.24 -1.23 6.35
N CYS A 62 -9.16 -2.46 6.87
CA CYS A 62 -9.53 -2.79 8.24
C CYS A 62 -8.65 -2.05 9.28
N SER A 63 -7.33 -2.09 9.10
CA SER A 63 -6.38 -1.44 10.00
C SER A 63 -6.55 0.08 9.99
N PHE A 64 -6.69 0.67 8.80
CA PHE A 64 -6.94 2.10 8.61
C PHE A 64 -8.23 2.54 9.31
N ALA A 65 -9.35 1.86 9.03
CA ALA A 65 -10.65 2.19 9.63
C ALA A 65 -10.59 2.11 11.16
N ARG A 66 -10.06 1.01 11.71
CA ARG A 66 -9.93 0.83 13.15
C ARG A 66 -9.06 1.91 13.80
N GLY A 67 -7.91 2.23 13.21
CA GLY A 67 -7.00 3.26 13.71
C GLY A 67 -7.64 4.64 13.70
N LYS A 68 -8.29 5.03 12.60
CA LYS A 68 -8.95 6.34 12.49
C LYS A 68 -10.17 6.46 13.39
N HIS A 69 -10.94 5.39 13.54
CA HIS A 69 -12.08 5.37 14.46
C HIS A 69 -11.63 5.47 15.92
N ARG A 70 -10.71 4.59 16.36
CA ARG A 70 -10.33 4.50 17.79
C ARG A 70 -9.45 5.65 18.27
N ILE A 71 -8.49 6.09 17.45
CA ILE A 71 -7.47 7.07 17.87
C ILE A 71 -7.87 8.49 17.47
N LYS A 72 -8.51 8.65 16.31
CA LYS A 72 -8.86 9.97 15.76
C LYS A 72 -10.35 10.27 15.81
N PHE A 73 -11.18 9.35 16.30
CA PHE A 73 -12.63 9.50 16.43
C PHE A 73 -13.31 9.88 15.10
N TRP A 74 -12.78 9.39 13.98
CA TRP A 74 -13.40 9.63 12.68
C TRP A 74 -14.69 8.81 12.53
N GLY A 75 -15.75 9.46 12.06
CA GLY A 75 -16.99 8.78 11.70
C GLY A 75 -16.86 7.96 10.40
N LYS A 76 -17.80 7.02 10.21
CA LYS A 76 -17.83 6.07 9.07
C LYS A 76 -17.70 6.77 7.71
N ILE A 77 -18.49 7.81 7.47
CA ILE A 77 -18.52 8.54 6.18
C ILE A 77 -17.12 9.07 5.81
N ARG A 78 -16.42 9.68 6.77
CA ARG A 78 -15.07 10.20 6.53
C ARG A 78 -14.09 9.07 6.21
N ILE A 79 -14.12 7.98 6.97
CA ILE A 79 -13.25 6.81 6.74
C ILE A 79 -13.50 6.23 5.35
N THR A 80 -14.76 6.02 4.97
CA THR A 80 -15.14 5.52 3.66
C THR A 80 -14.65 6.43 2.54
N ASN A 81 -14.83 7.74 2.65
CA ASN A 81 -14.36 8.70 1.64
C ASN A 81 -12.83 8.69 1.50
N GLU A 82 -12.11 8.55 2.61
CA GLU A 82 -10.65 8.48 2.63
C GLU A 82 -10.11 7.17 2.02
N LEU A 83 -10.81 6.05 2.24
CA LEU A 83 -10.47 4.78 1.58
C LEU A 83 -10.75 4.85 0.07
N LYS A 84 -11.88 5.44 -0.34
CA LYS A 84 -12.19 5.69 -1.76
C LYS A 84 -11.16 6.59 -2.44
N ALA A 85 -10.72 7.67 -1.77
CA ALA A 85 -9.71 8.57 -2.29
C ALA A 85 -8.33 7.89 -2.50
N ARG A 86 -8.06 6.80 -1.76
CA ARG A 86 -6.88 5.93 -1.93
C ARG A 86 -7.07 4.82 -2.97
N GLN A 87 -8.17 4.87 -3.71
CA GLN A 87 -8.53 3.89 -4.74
C GLN A 87 -8.72 2.46 -4.20
N ILE A 88 -9.08 2.32 -2.93
CA ILE A 88 -9.45 1.03 -2.35
C ILE A 88 -10.77 0.56 -2.98
N SER A 89 -10.83 -0.71 -3.37
CA SER A 89 -12.04 -1.24 -4.02
C SER A 89 -13.26 -1.17 -3.09
N PRO A 90 -14.49 -0.92 -3.61
CA PRO A 90 -15.69 -0.88 -2.77
C PRO A 90 -15.95 -2.15 -1.97
N ALA A 91 -15.51 -3.31 -2.48
CA ALA A 91 -15.59 -4.60 -1.79
C ALA A 91 -14.81 -4.61 -0.47
N ASN A 92 -13.73 -3.82 -0.37
CA ASN A 92 -12.89 -3.69 0.81
C ASN A 92 -13.36 -2.54 1.76
N ILE A 93 -14.51 -1.89 1.48
CA ILE A 93 -15.03 -0.72 2.24
C ILE A 93 -16.44 -0.98 2.82
N THR A 94 -16.72 -2.22 3.23
CA THR A 94 -17.98 -2.61 3.89
C THR A 94 -17.97 -2.30 5.40
#